data_AF-A0A329MVD4-F1
#
_entry.id   AF-A0A329MVD4-F1
#
_cell.length_a   1.000
_cell.length_b   1.000
_cell.length_c   1.000
_cell.angle_alpha   90.00
_cell.angle_beta   90.00
_cell.angle_gamma   90.00
#
_symmetry.space_group_name_H-M   'P 1'
#
loop_
_entity.id
_entity.type
_entity.pdbx_description
1 polymer ?
#
loop_
_entity_poly.entity_id
_entity_poly.type
_entity_poly.pdbx_seq_one_letter_code
_entity_poly.pdbx_strand_id
1 'polypeptide(L)'
;MLREIKRNNVIMRYFYYLSVAVSVFILALYLFGPYGGVLGIFSMMKNGFYDHDYIVSSFGTRLSSVVLYLNQFVAFLFFGATILCIGTVFFFRMIAVRKYRIGVWCLVIVAFIVLFPKLYHFFASNIIQ
;
A
#
# COMPACT_ATOMS: atom_id res chain seq x y z
N MET A 1 7.87 -22.50 24.80
CA MET A 1 7.05 -22.71 23.59
C MET A 1 5.63 -22.11 23.69
N LEU A 2 4.72 -22.58 24.56
CA LEU A 2 3.33 -22.05 24.63
C LEU A 2 3.22 -20.54 24.98
N ARG A 3 4.09 -20.03 25.88
CA ARG A 3 4.13 -18.59 26.21
C ARG A 3 4.60 -17.73 25.04
N GLU A 4 5.45 -18.26 24.16
CA GLU A 4 5.96 -17.53 22.99
C GLU A 4 4.91 -17.41 21.89
N ILE A 5 4.14 -18.49 21.67
CA ILE A 5 3.01 -18.48 20.73
C ILE A 5 1.96 -17.44 21.17
N LYS A 6 1.67 -17.38 22.48
CA LYS A 6 0.71 -16.39 23.03
C LYS A 6 1.21 -14.95 22.86
N ARG A 7 2.50 -14.68 23.08
CA ARG A 7 3.11 -13.35 22.90
C ARG A 7 3.12 -12.90 21.43
N ASN A 8 3.46 -13.79 20.49
CA ASN A 8 3.45 -13.46 19.06
C ASN A 8 2.05 -13.08 18.56
N ASN A 9 1.01 -13.72 19.08
CA ASN A 9 -0.38 -13.38 18.72
C ASN A 9 -0.81 -11.99 19.20
N VAL A 10 -0.26 -11.51 20.33
CA VAL A 10 -0.54 -10.16 20.84
C VAL A 10 0.12 -9.10 19.97
N ILE A 11 1.38 -9.31 19.59
CA ILE A 11 2.13 -8.39 18.71
C ILE A 11 1.43 -8.28 17.34
N MET A 12 1.10 -9.42 16.72
CA MET A 12 0.39 -9.45 15.43
C MET A 12 -0.97 -8.75 15.50
N ARG A 13 -1.66 -8.84 16.64
CA ARG A 13 -2.92 -8.13 16.87
C ARG A 13 -2.71 -6.60 16.88
N TYR A 14 -1.66 -6.09 17.53
CA TYR A 14 -1.36 -4.66 17.51
C TYR A 14 -1.01 -4.16 16.10
N PHE A 15 -0.14 -4.89 15.38
CA PHE A 15 0.18 -4.56 13.98
C PHE A 15 -1.05 -4.59 13.08
N TYR A 16 -1.97 -5.52 13.31
CA TYR A 16 -3.23 -5.57 12.58
C TYR A 16 -4.08 -4.30 12.81
N TYR A 17 -4.32 -3.90 14.06
CA TYR A 17 -5.11 -2.69 14.32
C TYR A 17 -4.42 -1.42 13.82
N LEU A 18 -3.09 -1.35 13.92
CA LEU A 18 -2.31 -0.27 13.33
C LEU A 18 -2.47 -0.24 11.81
N SER A 19 -2.38 -1.40 11.14
CA SER A 19 -2.57 -1.52 9.69
C SER A 19 -3.97 -1.07 9.25
N VAL A 20 -5.01 -1.48 9.97
CA VAL A 20 -6.38 -1.03 9.71
C VAL A 20 -6.50 0.48 9.92
N ALA A 21 -5.98 1.02 11.01
CA ALA A 21 -6.03 2.46 11.29
C ALA A 21 -5.31 3.28 10.21
N VAL A 22 -4.11 2.86 9.80
CA VAL A 22 -3.36 3.48 8.70
C VAL A 22 -4.13 3.37 7.39
N SER A 23 -4.72 2.21 7.07
CA SER A 23 -5.51 2.02 5.84
C SER A 23 -6.75 2.91 5.81
N VAL A 24 -7.48 3.02 6.92
CA VAL A 24 -8.63 3.92 7.06
C VAL A 24 -8.18 5.37 6.89
N PHE A 25 -7.07 5.76 7.53
CA PHE A 25 -6.54 7.11 7.42
C PHE A 25 -6.13 7.45 5.98
N ILE A 26 -5.40 6.56 5.31
CA ILE A 26 -5.02 6.72 3.88
C ILE A 26 -6.27 6.86 3.03
N LEU A 27 -7.24 5.96 3.18
CA LEU A 27 -8.47 6.01 2.39
C LEU A 27 -9.26 7.29 2.66
N ALA A 28 -9.32 7.75 3.91
CA ALA A 28 -9.95 9.01 4.28
C ALA A 28 -9.25 10.22 3.64
N LEU A 29 -7.91 10.23 3.58
CA LEU A 29 -7.16 11.29 2.88
C LEU A 29 -7.51 11.33 1.39
N TYR A 30 -7.66 10.17 0.74
CA TYR A 30 -8.06 10.13 -0.68
C TYR A 30 -9.53 10.49 -0.90
N LEU A 31 -10.42 10.14 0.03
CA LEU A 31 -11.85 10.40 -0.09
C LEU A 31 -12.25 11.84 0.27
N PHE A 32 -11.63 12.43 1.29
CA PHE A 32 -11.99 13.73 1.84
C PHE A 32 -10.93 14.82 1.61
N GLY A 33 -9.73 14.44 1.18
CA GLY A 33 -8.69 15.40 0.85
C GLY A 33 -8.96 16.16 -0.46
N PRO A 34 -8.06 17.07 -0.84
CA PRO A 34 -8.17 17.86 -2.07
C PRO A 34 -8.10 17.02 -3.36
N TYR A 35 -7.93 15.71 -3.25
CA TYR A 35 -7.68 14.76 -4.33
C TYR A 35 -8.93 14.34 -5.13
N GLY A 36 -10.07 15.01 -4.96
CA GLY A 36 -11.27 14.75 -5.78
C GLY A 36 -12.08 13.52 -5.36
N GLY A 37 -11.86 13.01 -4.15
CA GLY A 37 -12.64 11.94 -3.55
C GLY A 37 -12.58 10.63 -4.32
N VAL A 38 -13.73 9.95 -4.45
CA VAL A 38 -13.84 8.67 -5.18
C VAL A 38 -13.34 8.80 -6.62
N LEU A 39 -13.61 9.93 -7.29
CA LEU A 39 -13.12 10.18 -8.66
C LEU A 39 -11.59 10.28 -8.72
N GLY A 40 -10.96 10.77 -7.65
CA GLY A 40 -9.50 10.77 -7.49
C GLY A 40 -8.91 9.36 -7.50
N ILE A 41 -9.54 8.44 -6.78
CA ILE A 41 -9.13 7.02 -6.73
C ILE A 41 -9.23 6.40 -8.13
N PHE A 42 -10.35 6.61 -8.84
CA PHE A 42 -10.51 6.12 -10.22
C PHE A 42 -9.52 6.76 -11.19
N SER A 43 -9.25 8.06 -11.03
CA SER A 43 -8.25 8.78 -11.82
C SER A 43 -6.86 8.19 -11.61
N MET A 44 -6.46 7.89 -10.37
CA MET A 44 -5.19 7.21 -10.07
C MET A 44 -5.15 5.77 -10.60
N MET A 45 -6.25 5.04 -10.56
CA MET A 45 -6.30 3.70 -11.19
C MET A 45 -6.16 3.78 -12.72
N LYS A 46 -6.67 4.85 -13.36
CA LYS A 46 -6.62 5.05 -14.81
C LYS A 46 -5.29 5.65 -15.28
N ASN A 47 -4.72 6.59 -14.54
CA ASN A 47 -3.51 7.31 -14.94
C ASN A 47 -2.25 6.70 -14.31
N GLY A 48 -2.43 5.86 -13.29
CA GLY A 48 -1.37 5.23 -12.51
C GLY A 48 -1.14 5.92 -11.16
N PHE A 49 -0.42 5.24 -10.27
CA PHE A 49 -0.19 5.69 -8.89
C PHE A 49 0.84 6.83 -8.81
N TYR A 50 1.90 6.73 -9.61
CA TYR A 50 2.96 7.73 -9.68
C TYR A 50 2.73 8.73 -10.81
N ASP A 51 3.01 10.00 -10.54
CA ASP A 51 3.01 11.05 -11.57
C ASP A 51 4.07 10.79 -12.64
N HIS A 52 3.81 11.24 -13.86
CA HIS A 52 4.73 11.06 -14.99
C HIS A 52 6.09 11.70 -14.74
N ASP A 53 6.12 12.92 -14.20
CA ASP A 53 7.36 13.61 -13.86
C ASP A 53 8.17 12.84 -12.80
N TYR A 54 7.45 12.20 -11.87
CA TYR A 54 8.07 11.36 -10.84
C TYR A 54 8.68 10.08 -11.42
N ILE A 55 8.03 9.46 -12.41
CA ILE A 55 8.56 8.28 -13.09
C ILE A 55 9.82 8.64 -13.89
N VAL A 56 9.78 9.75 -14.64
CA VAL A 56 10.92 10.18 -15.46
C VAL A 56 12.11 10.54 -14.57
N SER A 57 11.89 11.27 -13.47
CA SER A 57 12.96 11.65 -12.54
C SER A 57 13.48 10.46 -11.73
N SER A 58 12.62 9.53 -11.31
CA SER A 58 13.03 8.40 -10.47
C SER A 58 13.68 7.27 -11.27
N PHE A 59 13.16 6.95 -12.46
CA PHE A 59 13.59 5.77 -13.24
C PHE A 59 14.32 6.11 -14.54
N GLY A 60 14.43 7.39 -14.92
CA GLY A 60 15.11 7.82 -16.15
C GLY A 60 14.47 7.31 -17.45
N THR A 61 13.27 6.73 -17.37
CA THR A 61 12.59 6.09 -18.51
C THR A 61 11.45 6.96 -19.00
N ARG A 62 11.34 7.12 -20.33
CA ARG A 62 10.16 7.74 -20.93
C ARG A 62 8.94 6.85 -20.71
N LEU A 63 7.77 7.47 -20.60
CA LEU A 63 6.52 6.74 -20.40
C LEU A 63 6.21 5.86 -21.61
N SER A 64 6.56 4.58 -21.51
CA SER A 64 6.09 3.57 -22.45
C SER A 64 4.74 3.02 -21.97
N SER A 65 3.96 2.44 -22.88
CA SER A 65 2.68 1.81 -22.53
C SER A 65 2.84 0.75 -21.44
N VAL A 66 3.96 0.02 -21.44
CA VAL A 66 4.28 -1.01 -20.43
C VAL A 66 4.45 -0.39 -19.04
N VAL A 67 5.20 0.71 -18.93
CA VAL A 67 5.41 1.42 -17.66
C VAL A 67 4.10 1.99 -17.13
N LEU A 68 3.24 2.51 -18.01
CA LEU A 68 1.91 2.98 -17.65
C LEU A 68 1.04 1.85 -17.08
N TYR A 69 0.98 0.70 -17.75
CA TYR A 69 0.20 -0.46 -17.25
C TYR A 69 0.71 -0.97 -15.91
N LEU A 70 2.04 -1.03 -15.70
CA LEU A 70 2.62 -1.37 -14.41
C LEU A 70 2.22 -0.37 -13.33
N ASN A 71 2.25 0.93 -13.64
CA ASN A 71 1.87 1.98 -12.70
C ASN A 71 0.38 1.93 -12.32
N GLN A 72 -0.50 1.64 -13.29
CA GLN A 72 -1.93 1.40 -13.04
C GLN A 72 -2.15 0.16 -12.17
N PHE A 73 -1.42 -0.93 -12.45
CA PHE A 73 -1.47 -2.15 -11.64
C PHE A 73 -1.02 -1.90 -10.20
N VAL A 74 0.01 -1.08 -9.99
CA VAL A 74 0.44 -0.63 -8.66
C VAL A 74 -0.66 0.15 -7.95
N ALA A 75 -1.35 1.07 -8.63
CA ALA A 75 -2.49 1.79 -8.05
C ALA A 75 -3.60 0.83 -7.61
N PHE A 76 -3.93 -0.15 -8.46
CA PHE A 76 -4.93 -1.17 -8.16
C PHE A 76 -4.54 -2.02 -6.95
N LEU A 77 -3.28 -2.45 -6.87
CA LEU A 77 -2.77 -3.18 -5.71
C LEU A 77 -2.81 -2.35 -4.42
N PHE A 78 -2.46 -1.07 -4.51
CA PHE A 78 -2.47 -0.16 -3.37
C PHE A 78 -3.88 0.01 -2.78
N PHE A 79 -4.84 0.40 -3.63
CA PHE A 79 -6.23 0.60 -3.18
C PHE A 79 -6.89 -0.72 -2.83
N GLY A 80 -6.64 -1.77 -3.61
CA GLY A 80 -7.11 -3.13 -3.33
C GLY A 80 -6.64 -3.64 -1.97
N ALA A 81 -5.35 -3.50 -1.64
CA ALA A 81 -4.80 -3.88 -0.35
C ALA A 81 -5.40 -3.05 0.80
N THR A 82 -5.59 -1.74 0.59
CA THR A 82 -6.18 -0.82 1.57
C THR A 82 -7.64 -1.21 1.87
N ILE A 83 -8.46 -1.38 0.83
CA ILE A 83 -9.87 -1.77 0.95
C ILE A 83 -9.99 -3.18 1.55
N LEU A 84 -9.15 -4.13 1.13
CA LEU A 84 -9.12 -5.48 1.69
C LEU A 84 -8.80 -5.44 3.19
N CYS A 85 -7.79 -4.65 3.59
CA CYS A 85 -7.39 -4.51 4.98
C CYS A 85 -8.55 -4.00 5.85
N ILE A 86 -9.23 -2.94 5.41
CA ILE A 86 -10.41 -2.39 6.10
C ILE A 86 -11.55 -3.42 6.09
N GLY A 87 -11.79 -4.06 4.95
CA GLY A 87 -12.80 -5.10 4.76
C GLY A 87 -12.64 -6.27 5.74
N THR A 88 -11.40 -6.60 6.13
CA THR A 88 -11.16 -7.65 7.13
C THR A 88 -11.86 -7.41 8.47
N VAL A 89 -12.13 -6.15 8.83
CA VAL A 89 -12.84 -5.80 10.07
C VAL A 89 -14.22 -6.43 10.09
N PHE A 90 -14.94 -6.41 8.96
CA PHE A 90 -16.31 -6.91 8.82
C PHE A 90 -16.41 -8.45 8.72
N PHE A 91 -15.31 -9.16 8.47
CA PHE A 91 -15.31 -10.62 8.43
C PHE A 91 -15.19 -11.24 9.82
N PHE A 92 -16.28 -11.19 10.60
CA PHE A 92 -16.35 -11.73 11.97
C PHE A 92 -16.15 -13.25 12.06
N ARG A 93 -16.48 -13.99 11.00
CA ARG A 93 -16.33 -15.46 10.94
C ARG A 93 -14.90 -15.93 10.62
N MET A 94 -13.97 -15.01 10.34
CA MET A 94 -12.61 -15.38 9.95
C MET A 94 -11.75 -15.70 11.18
N ILE A 95 -10.94 -16.77 11.07
CA ILE A 95 -9.99 -17.15 12.12
C ILE A 95 -9.03 -15.99 12.38
N ALA A 96 -8.92 -15.56 13.65
CA ALA A 96 -8.15 -14.38 14.07
C ALA A 96 -6.71 -14.36 13.53
N VAL A 97 -6.02 -15.51 13.54
CA VAL A 97 -4.64 -15.62 13.04
C VAL A 97 -4.54 -15.30 11.55
N ARG A 98 -5.49 -15.77 10.72
CA ARG A 98 -5.51 -15.46 9.28
C ARG A 98 -5.82 -13.99 9.05
N LYS A 99 -6.80 -13.45 9.79
CA LYS A 99 -7.17 -12.03 9.74
C LYS A 99 -5.99 -11.11 10.04
N TYR A 100 -5.22 -11.41 11.09
CA TYR A 100 -4.04 -10.62 11.44
C TYR A 100 -2.93 -10.73 10.39
N ARG A 101 -2.69 -11.92 9.83
CA ARG A 101 -1.72 -12.09 8.74
C ARG A 101 -2.09 -11.27 7.50
N ILE A 102 -3.36 -11.28 7.10
CA ILE A 102 -3.85 -10.49 5.96
C ILE A 102 -3.56 -9.00 6.20
N GLY A 103 -3.93 -8.46 7.36
CA GLY A 103 -3.68 -7.04 7.66
C GLY A 103 -2.19 -6.67 7.66
N VAL A 104 -1.31 -7.55 8.15
CA VAL A 104 0.14 -7.35 8.08
C VAL A 104 0.63 -7.36 6.62
N TRP A 105 0.19 -8.31 5.80
CA TRP A 105 0.53 -8.35 4.38
C TRP A 105 0.04 -7.11 3.62
N CYS A 106 -1.16 -6.62 3.90
CA CYS A 106 -1.67 -5.38 3.32
C CYS A 106 -0.77 -4.19 3.68
N LEU A 107 -0.33 -4.08 4.93
CA LEU A 107 0.58 -3.01 5.36
C LEU A 107 1.92 -3.10 4.63
N VAL A 108 2.47 -4.31 4.47
CA VAL A 108 3.72 -4.53 3.74
C VAL A 108 3.59 -4.12 2.28
N ILE A 109 2.48 -4.45 1.61
CA ILE A 109 2.22 -4.05 0.22
C ILE A 109 2.13 -2.53 0.11
N VAL A 110 1.34 -1.89 0.97
CA VAL A 110 1.15 -0.42 0.98
C VAL A 110 2.48 0.28 1.26
N ALA A 111 3.22 -0.17 2.27
CA ALA A 111 4.52 0.40 2.63
C ALA A 111 5.54 0.18 1.50
N PHE A 112 5.57 -1.01 0.90
CA PHE A 112 6.46 -1.30 -0.22
C PHE A 112 6.17 -0.37 -1.40
N ILE A 113 4.90 -0.22 -1.79
CA ILE A 113 4.54 0.69 -2.89
C ILE A 113 4.99 2.12 -2.57
N VAL A 114 4.67 2.65 -1.39
CA VAL A 114 5.03 4.05 -1.04
C VAL A 114 6.55 4.26 -0.93
N LEU A 115 7.29 3.26 -0.42
CA LEU A 115 8.73 3.36 -0.17
C LEU A 115 9.59 2.96 -1.37
N PHE A 116 9.08 2.13 -2.28
CA PHE A 116 9.82 1.58 -3.41
C PHE A 116 10.57 2.65 -4.22
N PRO A 117 9.94 3.75 -4.66
CA PRO A 117 10.68 4.72 -5.46
C PRO A 117 11.67 5.55 -4.62
N LYS A 118 11.43 5.74 -3.31
CA LYS A 118 12.42 6.37 -2.41
C LYS A 118 13.66 5.49 -2.24
N LEU A 119 13.45 4.18 -2.08
CA LEU A 119 14.55 3.21 -2.00
C LEU A 119 15.32 3.18 -3.32
N TYR A 120 14.63 3.16 -4.46
CA TYR A 120 15.26 3.19 -5.77
C TYR A 120 16.14 4.44 -5.96
N HIS A 121 15.61 5.63 -5.65
CA HIS A 121 16.38 6.87 -5.74
C HIS A 121 17.62 6.85 -4.83
N PHE A 122 17.49 6.34 -3.59
CA PHE A 122 18.62 6.21 -2.67
C PHE A 122 19.73 5.29 -3.21
N PHE A 123 19.37 4.15 -3.81
CA PHE A 123 20.37 3.25 -4.40
C PHE A 123 20.98 3.84 -5.68
N ALA A 124 20.17 4.44 -6.55
CA ALA A 124 20.64 5.07 -7.77
C ALA A 124 21.62 6.21 -7.50
N SER A 125 21.38 7.04 -6.48
CA SER A 125 22.28 8.15 -6.13
C SER A 125 23.63 7.69 -5.56
N ASN A 126 23.69 6.53 -4.90
CA ASN A 126 24.92 6.01 -4.27
C ASN A 126 25.78 5.17 -5.22
N ILE A 127 25.27 4.75 -6.38
CA ILE A 127 26.04 3.97 -7.38
C ILE A 127 26.77 4.88 -8.37
N ILE A 128 26.38 6.16 -8.47
CA ILE A 128 26.93 7.13 -9.44
C ILE A 128 28.05 8.00 -8.81
N GLN A 129 28.41 7.78 -7.54
CA GLN A 129 29.58 8.38 -6.90
C GLN A 129 30.75 7.40 -6.84
#